data_AF-A0A2N1S0E7-F1
#
_entry.id   AF-A0A2N1S0E7-F1
#
_cell.length_a   1.000
_cell.length_b   1.000
_cell.length_c   1.000
_cell.angle_alpha   90.00
_cell.angle_beta   90.00
_cell.angle_gamma   90.00
#
_symmetry.space_group_name_H-M   'P 1'
#
loop_
_entity.id
_entity.type
_entity.pdbx_description
1 polymer ?
#
loop_
_entity_poly.entity_id
_entity_poly.type
_entity_poly.pdbx_seq_one_letter_code
_entity_poly.pdbx_strand_id
1 'polypeptide(L)'
;MKPLFVQWGAGNIGRSFIGQVFSRNGYRVVFIDIDEKLVETLNAHKRYVVEAVSRDGAERLQVDSVSALHVSHTAEIADAIAEADLMGVSVGKNAWPGIAPQLAHAIAHRHSSRPDNPIDIILAENIHNGAAFTSSLLSSHLPKGFPLDSYIGLVEASIGKMVPIQKASTPLLLRSEPYNELIVDKKGFRNAIPDVKDLHPVEPMQAYMDRKLFIHNLGHAASAYLGYLAHPDQPLVAQVLEDPKVFTHVRKTMIQSMEVLLHLYPNVFTRQALERHIDDLLLRFGNRALGDTVFRVGRDLRRKLRFDDRIMGIIIHAQQIGMAWDRIGHVYLAALSFTAGDTDGKQLLADQAFLKELENLQRPDMICHAAGWNDADLPEDLCRTISQAFDLIG
;
A
#
# COMPACT_ATOMS: atom_id res chain seq x y z
N MET A 1 10.00 -1.82 -32.09
CA MET A 1 8.61 -2.01 -31.58
C MET A 1 8.49 -1.27 -30.26
N LYS A 2 7.29 -0.84 -29.84
CA LYS A 2 7.10 -0.29 -28.48
C LYS A 2 7.37 -1.39 -27.46
N PRO A 3 8.00 -1.09 -26.30
CA PRO A 3 8.21 -2.09 -25.27
C PRO A 3 6.87 -2.59 -24.70
N LEU A 4 6.85 -3.83 -24.24
CA LEU A 4 5.69 -4.52 -23.71
C LEU A 4 5.76 -4.61 -22.18
N PHE A 5 4.73 -4.08 -21.51
CA PHE A 5 4.51 -4.27 -20.09
C PHE A 5 3.31 -5.20 -19.88
N VAL A 6 3.51 -6.29 -19.14
CA VAL A 6 2.41 -7.21 -18.77
C VAL A 6 2.00 -6.92 -17.33
N GLN A 7 0.70 -6.65 -17.11
CA GLN A 7 0.15 -6.38 -15.80
C GLN A 7 -0.83 -7.47 -15.39
N TRP A 8 -0.46 -8.31 -14.43
CA TRP A 8 -1.38 -9.26 -13.82
C TRP A 8 -2.23 -8.57 -12.76
N GLY A 9 -3.55 -8.61 -12.94
CA GLY A 9 -4.52 -7.84 -12.18
C GLY A 9 -4.83 -6.54 -12.88
N ALA A 10 -5.96 -6.50 -13.56
CA ALA A 10 -6.54 -5.34 -14.21
C ALA A 10 -7.45 -4.54 -13.26
N GLY A 11 -7.36 -4.73 -11.93
CA GLY A 11 -8.18 -3.99 -10.97
C GLY A 11 -7.85 -2.50 -10.87
N ASN A 12 -8.34 -1.85 -9.82
CA ASN A 12 -8.18 -0.41 -9.62
C ASN A 12 -6.71 0.04 -9.61
N ILE A 13 -5.83 -0.64 -8.87
CA ILE A 13 -4.39 -0.32 -8.82
C ILE A 13 -3.70 -0.64 -10.15
N GLY A 14 -4.01 -1.79 -10.74
CA GLY A 14 -3.47 -2.18 -12.04
C GLY A 14 -3.75 -1.15 -13.14
N ARG A 15 -4.99 -0.62 -13.21
CA ARG A 15 -5.37 0.37 -14.24
C ARG A 15 -5.06 1.81 -13.86
N SER A 16 -5.42 2.26 -12.66
CA SER A 16 -5.24 3.68 -12.27
C SER A 16 -3.81 4.04 -11.87
N PHE A 17 -2.93 3.04 -11.70
CA PHE A 17 -1.55 3.29 -11.31
C PHE A 17 -0.55 2.56 -12.19
N ILE A 18 -0.39 1.25 -12.04
CA ILE A 18 0.76 0.54 -12.63
C ILE A 18 0.70 0.57 -14.15
N GLY A 19 -0.40 0.09 -14.75
CA GLY A 19 -0.60 0.13 -16.19
C GLY A 19 -0.67 1.55 -16.76
N GLN A 20 -1.21 2.51 -16.01
CA GLN A 20 -1.18 3.92 -16.40
C GLN A 20 0.27 4.45 -16.52
N VAL A 21 1.11 4.19 -15.51
CA VAL A 21 2.52 4.62 -15.50
C VAL A 21 3.24 4.10 -16.73
N PHE A 22 3.15 2.80 -17.02
CA PHE A 22 3.86 2.21 -18.16
C PHE A 22 3.29 2.66 -19.51
N SER A 23 1.96 2.71 -19.67
CA SER A 23 1.33 3.18 -20.92
C SER A 23 1.73 4.63 -21.24
N ARG A 24 1.73 5.53 -20.25
CA ARG A 24 2.16 6.93 -20.43
C ARG A 24 3.64 7.09 -20.73
N ASN A 25 4.46 6.11 -20.35
CA ASN A 25 5.89 6.06 -20.63
C ASN A 25 6.21 5.21 -21.88
N GLY A 26 5.23 5.06 -22.79
CA GLY A 26 5.46 4.53 -24.14
C GLY A 26 5.32 3.01 -24.30
N TYR A 27 4.99 2.30 -23.23
CA TYR A 27 4.74 0.86 -23.29
C TYR A 27 3.38 0.55 -23.92
N ARG A 28 3.31 -0.60 -24.61
CA ARG A 28 2.04 -1.30 -24.80
C ARG A 28 1.76 -2.09 -23.54
N VAL A 29 0.52 -2.06 -23.06
CA VAL A 29 0.14 -2.75 -21.82
C VAL A 29 -0.81 -3.90 -22.12
N VAL A 30 -0.45 -5.11 -21.67
CA VAL A 30 -1.34 -6.27 -21.70
C VAL A 30 -1.74 -6.59 -20.26
N PHE A 31 -3.02 -6.43 -19.96
CA PHE A 31 -3.59 -6.84 -18.69
C PHE A 31 -3.91 -8.34 -18.68
N ILE A 32 -3.81 -8.99 -17.52
CA ILE A 32 -4.30 -10.36 -17.30
C ILE A 32 -5.28 -10.31 -16.12
N ASP A 33 -6.52 -10.77 -16.32
CA ASP A 33 -7.55 -10.75 -15.27
C ASP A 33 -8.56 -11.90 -15.39
N ILE A 34 -9.27 -12.20 -14.31
CA ILE A 34 -10.33 -13.21 -14.24
C ILE A 34 -11.72 -12.62 -14.56
N ASP A 35 -11.87 -11.29 -14.52
CA ASP A 35 -13.12 -10.64 -14.91
C ASP A 35 -13.24 -10.59 -16.45
N GLU A 36 -13.90 -11.60 -17.02
CA GLU A 36 -14.13 -11.73 -18.46
C GLU A 36 -14.81 -10.49 -19.07
N LYS A 37 -15.80 -9.90 -18.39
CA LYS A 37 -16.49 -8.70 -18.88
C LYS A 37 -15.53 -7.51 -18.97
N LEU A 38 -14.66 -7.35 -17.98
CA LEU A 38 -13.64 -6.31 -18.00
C LEU A 38 -12.64 -6.54 -19.14
N VAL A 39 -12.19 -7.78 -19.32
CA VAL A 39 -11.25 -8.17 -20.41
C VAL A 39 -11.85 -7.83 -21.77
N GLU A 40 -13.08 -8.25 -22.04
CA GLU A 40 -13.81 -7.93 -23.27
C GLU A 40 -13.95 -6.41 -23.48
N THR A 41 -14.32 -5.70 -22.41
CA THR A 41 -14.51 -4.23 -22.46
C THR A 41 -13.20 -3.51 -22.80
N LEU A 42 -12.07 -3.93 -22.19
CA LEU A 42 -10.74 -3.37 -22.48
C LEU A 42 -10.32 -3.66 -23.92
N ASN A 43 -10.56 -4.87 -24.43
CA ASN A 43 -10.20 -5.25 -25.80
C ASN A 43 -11.04 -4.55 -26.86
N ALA A 44 -12.33 -4.31 -26.59
CA ALA A 44 -13.22 -3.58 -27.48
C ALA A 44 -12.80 -2.11 -27.66
N HIS A 45 -12.35 -1.46 -26.58
CA HIS A 45 -12.03 -0.02 -26.58
C HIS A 45 -10.55 0.28 -26.79
N LYS A 46 -9.66 -0.62 -26.36
CA LYS A 46 -8.19 -0.51 -26.36
C LYS A 46 -7.65 0.74 -25.65
N ARG A 47 -8.49 1.34 -24.79
CA ARG A 47 -8.20 2.52 -23.97
C ARG A 47 -9.18 2.65 -22.80
N TYR A 48 -8.79 3.41 -21.80
CA TYR A 48 -9.64 3.86 -20.69
C TYR A 48 -9.17 5.24 -20.20
N VAL A 49 -9.91 5.83 -19.26
CA VAL A 49 -9.60 7.12 -18.66
C VAL A 49 -9.36 6.98 -17.16
N VAL A 50 -8.32 7.64 -16.68
CA VAL A 50 -8.10 7.88 -15.26
C VAL A 50 -8.35 9.37 -14.98
N GLU A 51 -9.40 9.65 -14.23
CA GLU A 51 -9.70 10.98 -13.70
C GLU A 51 -8.91 11.18 -12.40
N ALA A 52 -7.80 11.92 -12.50
CA ALA A 52 -6.94 12.31 -11.40
C ALA A 52 -7.60 13.47 -10.63
N VAL A 53 -8.23 13.18 -9.49
CA VAL A 53 -9.02 14.12 -8.70
C VAL A 53 -8.20 14.71 -7.54
N SER A 54 -8.22 16.02 -7.41
CA SER A 54 -7.53 16.79 -6.36
C SER A 54 -8.50 17.80 -5.72
N ARG A 55 -8.00 18.57 -4.74
CA ARG A 55 -8.76 19.71 -4.19
C ARG A 55 -8.99 20.82 -5.22
N ASP A 56 -8.07 20.98 -6.17
CA ASP A 56 -8.05 22.08 -7.14
C ASP A 56 -8.75 21.74 -8.46
N GLY A 57 -9.25 20.51 -8.61
CA GLY A 57 -9.96 20.06 -9.79
C GLY A 57 -9.64 18.62 -10.18
N ALA A 58 -10.02 18.24 -11.39
CA ALA A 58 -9.79 16.92 -11.95
C ALA A 58 -9.08 17.01 -13.30
N GLU A 59 -8.05 16.19 -13.48
CA GLU A 59 -7.38 15.98 -14.77
C GLU A 59 -7.82 14.63 -15.35
N ARG A 60 -8.10 14.57 -16.66
CA ARG A 60 -8.42 13.32 -17.35
C ARG A 60 -7.20 12.82 -18.10
N LEU A 61 -6.65 11.72 -17.61
CA LEU A 61 -5.53 11.02 -18.21
C LEU A 61 -6.08 9.89 -19.09
N GLN A 62 -5.92 10.01 -20.40
CA GLN A 62 -6.23 8.92 -21.31
C GLN A 62 -5.11 7.88 -21.25
N VAL A 63 -5.49 6.61 -21.13
CA VAL A 63 -4.58 5.47 -21.17
C VAL A 63 -4.90 4.66 -22.41
N ASP A 64 -3.98 4.65 -23.37
CA ASP A 64 -4.13 4.03 -24.69
C ASP A 64 -3.20 2.84 -24.87
N SER A 65 -3.32 2.14 -26.01
CA SER A 65 -2.48 1.00 -26.38
C SER A 65 -2.54 -0.14 -25.36
N VAL A 66 -3.75 -0.37 -24.83
CA VAL A 66 -4.03 -1.44 -23.87
C VAL A 66 -4.78 -2.59 -24.55
N SER A 67 -4.51 -3.80 -24.08
CA SER A 67 -5.31 -5.00 -24.34
C SER A 67 -5.37 -5.84 -23.07
N ALA A 68 -6.19 -6.89 -23.08
CA ALA A 68 -6.36 -7.76 -21.94
C ALA A 68 -6.49 -9.23 -22.35
N LEU A 69 -6.04 -10.14 -21.49
CA LEU A 69 -6.18 -11.58 -21.62
C LEU A 69 -6.95 -12.09 -20.39
N HIS A 70 -7.90 -12.99 -20.63
CA HIS A 70 -8.54 -13.71 -19.54
C HIS A 70 -7.62 -14.81 -19.03
N VAL A 71 -7.62 -15.10 -17.73
CA VAL A 71 -6.76 -16.13 -17.11
C VAL A 71 -6.89 -17.53 -17.73
N SER A 72 -7.99 -17.83 -18.44
CA SER A 72 -8.13 -19.11 -19.16
C SER A 72 -7.24 -19.21 -20.42
N HIS A 73 -6.80 -18.08 -20.98
CA HIS A 73 -6.00 -18.00 -22.22
C HIS A 73 -4.52 -18.27 -21.94
N THR A 74 -4.22 -19.49 -21.49
CA THR A 74 -2.90 -19.87 -20.94
C THR A 74 -1.77 -19.75 -21.95
N ALA A 75 -2.02 -20.13 -23.21
CA ALA A 75 -1.02 -20.04 -24.26
C ALA A 75 -0.68 -18.58 -24.59
N GLU A 76 -1.71 -17.74 -24.76
CA GLU A 76 -1.53 -16.32 -25.05
C GLU A 76 -0.86 -15.56 -23.88
N ILE A 77 -1.14 -15.97 -22.64
CA ILE A 77 -0.46 -15.44 -21.45
C ILE A 77 1.02 -15.82 -21.46
N ALA A 78 1.34 -17.09 -21.79
CA ALA A 78 2.72 -17.55 -21.88
C ALA A 78 3.49 -16.80 -22.97
N ASP A 79 2.88 -16.60 -24.14
CA ASP A 79 3.45 -15.83 -25.25
C ASP A 79 3.67 -14.35 -24.85
N ALA A 80 2.67 -13.71 -24.24
CA ALA A 80 2.77 -12.33 -23.79
C ALA A 80 3.89 -12.13 -22.75
N ILE A 81 4.01 -13.04 -21.78
CA ILE A 81 5.09 -13.02 -20.77
C ILE A 81 6.44 -13.36 -21.41
N ALA A 82 6.48 -14.24 -22.41
CA ALA A 82 7.70 -14.55 -23.15
C ALA A 82 8.22 -13.35 -23.95
N GLU A 83 7.32 -12.48 -24.42
CA GLU A 83 7.67 -11.26 -25.14
C GLU A 83 7.97 -10.05 -24.24
N ALA A 84 7.39 -10.01 -23.03
CA ALA A 84 7.43 -8.84 -22.14
C ALA A 84 8.83 -8.31 -21.85
N ASP A 85 8.96 -6.98 -21.76
CA ASP A 85 10.17 -6.31 -21.28
C ASP A 85 10.16 -6.14 -19.76
N LEU A 86 8.97 -6.01 -19.18
CA LEU A 86 8.76 -5.88 -17.74
C LEU A 86 7.35 -6.36 -17.38
N MET A 87 7.19 -6.84 -16.15
CA MET A 87 5.91 -7.29 -15.63
C MET A 87 5.56 -6.60 -14.31
N GLY A 88 4.27 -6.49 -14.02
CA GLY A 88 3.76 -6.13 -12.70
C GLY A 88 2.64 -7.07 -12.24
N VAL A 89 2.46 -7.19 -10.93
CA VAL A 89 1.37 -7.97 -10.32
C VAL A 89 0.70 -7.15 -9.22
N SER A 90 -0.63 -6.99 -9.32
CA SER A 90 -1.46 -6.33 -8.31
C SER A 90 -2.84 -7.00 -8.21
N VAL A 91 -2.91 -8.15 -7.57
CA VAL A 91 -4.09 -9.01 -7.41
C VAL A 91 -4.53 -9.18 -5.95
N GLY A 92 -3.71 -8.76 -5.00
CA GLY A 92 -3.93 -8.98 -3.57
C GLY A 92 -3.36 -10.33 -3.11
N LYS A 93 -2.84 -10.38 -1.88
CA LYS A 93 -2.20 -11.56 -1.26
C LYS A 93 -2.95 -12.88 -1.48
N ASN A 94 -4.28 -12.86 -1.35
CA ASN A 94 -5.09 -14.07 -1.40
C ASN A 94 -5.21 -14.69 -2.81
N ALA A 95 -4.95 -13.90 -3.86
CA ALA A 95 -5.00 -14.40 -5.24
C ALA A 95 -3.68 -15.08 -5.66
N TRP A 96 -2.57 -14.85 -4.94
CA TRP A 96 -1.25 -15.37 -5.29
C TRP A 96 -1.18 -16.90 -5.45
N PRO A 97 -1.75 -17.72 -4.54
CA PRO A 97 -1.76 -19.16 -4.72
C PRO A 97 -2.45 -19.63 -6.01
N GLY A 98 -3.45 -18.87 -6.49
CA GLY A 98 -4.17 -19.19 -7.73
C GLY A 98 -3.40 -18.82 -9.00
N ILE A 99 -2.59 -17.75 -8.97
CA ILE A 99 -1.82 -17.29 -10.14
C ILE A 99 -0.45 -17.99 -10.24
N ALA A 100 0.13 -18.43 -9.11
CA ALA A 100 1.51 -18.94 -9.06
C ALA A 100 1.79 -20.10 -10.03
N PRO A 101 0.91 -21.11 -10.19
CA PRO A 101 1.17 -22.22 -11.13
C PRO A 101 1.28 -21.75 -12.58
N GLN A 102 0.36 -20.88 -13.01
CA GLN A 102 0.32 -20.38 -14.38
C GLN A 102 1.46 -19.40 -14.67
N LEU A 103 1.77 -18.51 -13.71
CA LEU A 103 2.89 -17.60 -13.81
C LEU A 103 4.23 -18.36 -13.90
N ALA A 104 4.44 -19.38 -13.06
CA ALA A 104 5.64 -20.22 -13.12
C ALA A 104 5.75 -20.95 -14.47
N HIS A 105 4.65 -21.47 -15.00
CA HIS A 105 4.63 -22.10 -16.32
C HIS A 105 5.03 -21.13 -17.44
N ALA A 106 4.44 -19.92 -17.45
CA ALA A 106 4.76 -18.88 -18.43
C ALA A 106 6.24 -18.42 -18.33
N ILE A 107 6.77 -18.27 -17.12
CA ILE A 107 8.18 -17.92 -16.91
C ILE A 107 9.12 -19.05 -17.39
N ALA A 108 8.77 -20.32 -17.12
CA ALA A 108 9.52 -21.45 -17.64
C ALA A 108 9.50 -21.53 -19.17
N HIS A 109 8.36 -21.20 -19.79
CA HIS A 109 8.23 -21.07 -21.25
C HIS A 109 9.08 -19.92 -21.81
N ARG A 110 9.12 -18.77 -21.14
CA ARG A 110 10.04 -17.68 -21.50
C ARG A 110 11.50 -18.13 -21.42
N HIS A 111 11.90 -18.77 -20.32
CA HIS A 111 13.28 -19.21 -20.12
C HIS A 111 13.77 -20.19 -21.20
N SER A 112 12.90 -21.08 -21.69
CA SER A 112 13.29 -22.01 -22.76
C SER A 112 13.57 -21.31 -24.10
N SER A 113 12.93 -20.18 -24.35
CA SER A 113 13.08 -19.39 -25.59
C SER A 113 14.06 -18.22 -25.46
N ARG A 114 14.28 -17.71 -24.23
CA ARG A 114 15.11 -16.53 -23.94
C ARG A 114 15.94 -16.70 -22.66
N PRO A 115 16.82 -17.72 -22.56
CA PRO A 115 17.53 -18.06 -21.31
C PRO A 115 18.42 -16.94 -20.77
N ASP A 116 18.93 -16.07 -21.64
CA ASP A 116 19.80 -14.94 -21.26
C ASP A 116 19.03 -13.62 -21.03
N ASN A 117 17.70 -13.65 -21.02
CA ASN A 117 16.85 -12.47 -20.84
C ASN A 117 15.89 -12.65 -19.63
N PRO A 118 16.40 -12.40 -18.40
CA PRO A 118 15.60 -12.42 -17.18
C PRO A 118 14.31 -11.60 -17.29
N ILE A 119 13.31 -11.93 -16.48
CA ILE A 119 12.10 -11.12 -16.36
C ILE A 119 12.06 -10.44 -14.99
N ASP A 120 11.89 -9.12 -15.00
CA ASP A 120 11.66 -8.35 -13.79
C ASP A 120 10.14 -8.21 -13.54
N ILE A 121 9.72 -8.45 -12.31
CA ILE A 121 8.33 -8.46 -11.87
C ILE A 121 8.17 -7.47 -10.72
N ILE A 122 7.46 -6.37 -10.97
CA ILE A 122 7.07 -5.39 -9.95
C ILE A 122 5.94 -5.96 -9.09
N LEU A 123 6.23 -6.20 -7.83
CA LEU A 123 5.30 -6.70 -6.83
C LEU A 123 4.52 -5.52 -6.23
N ALA A 124 3.47 -5.11 -6.93
CA ALA A 124 2.59 -4.01 -6.59
C ALA A 124 1.53 -4.41 -5.54
N GLU A 125 2.00 -4.95 -4.41
CA GLU A 125 1.19 -5.65 -3.42
C GLU A 125 1.43 -5.12 -2.00
N ASN A 126 0.42 -5.24 -1.13
CA ASN A 126 0.57 -4.96 0.29
C ASN A 126 0.92 -6.24 1.07
N ILE A 127 2.07 -6.83 0.75
CA ILE A 127 2.58 -8.08 1.34
C ILE A 127 3.91 -7.78 2.02
N HIS A 128 4.03 -8.13 3.29
CA HIS A 128 5.32 -8.08 3.99
C HIS A 128 6.25 -9.17 3.44
N ASN A 129 7.50 -8.82 3.14
CA ASN A 129 8.48 -9.69 2.47
C ASN A 129 7.92 -10.31 1.17
N GLY A 130 7.36 -9.47 0.31
CA GLY A 130 6.68 -9.88 -0.93
C GLY A 130 7.59 -10.70 -1.85
N ALA A 131 8.87 -10.32 -1.97
CA ALA A 131 9.82 -11.07 -2.80
C ALA A 131 10.03 -12.50 -2.28
N ALA A 132 10.24 -12.70 -0.98
CA ALA A 132 10.41 -14.03 -0.39
C ALA A 132 9.12 -14.87 -0.51
N PHE A 133 7.96 -14.26 -0.26
CA PHE A 133 6.66 -14.91 -0.42
C PHE A 133 6.43 -15.39 -1.86
N THR A 134 6.65 -14.51 -2.84
CA THR A 134 6.48 -14.84 -4.26
C THR A 134 7.51 -15.88 -4.72
N SER A 135 8.77 -15.77 -4.32
CA SER A 135 9.82 -16.75 -4.64
C SER A 135 9.43 -18.15 -4.13
N SER A 136 9.01 -18.25 -2.87
CA SER A 136 8.55 -19.52 -2.29
C SER A 136 7.40 -20.13 -3.08
N LEU A 137 6.40 -19.33 -3.45
CA LEU A 137 5.25 -19.82 -4.23
C LEU A 137 5.62 -20.25 -5.65
N LEU A 138 6.49 -19.51 -6.34
CA LEU A 138 6.91 -19.86 -7.69
C LEU A 138 7.80 -21.09 -7.70
N SER A 139 8.69 -21.23 -6.71
CA SER A 139 9.65 -22.33 -6.64
C SER A 139 9.00 -23.72 -6.68
N SER A 140 7.81 -23.89 -6.09
CA SER A 140 7.08 -25.16 -6.08
C SER A 140 6.47 -25.56 -7.42
N HIS A 141 6.42 -24.64 -8.38
CA HIS A 141 5.83 -24.85 -9.70
C HIS A 141 6.84 -24.76 -10.85
N LEU A 142 8.06 -24.29 -10.57
CA LEU A 142 9.14 -24.19 -11.56
C LEU A 142 9.84 -25.56 -11.76
N PRO A 143 10.40 -25.83 -12.95
CA PRO A 143 11.18 -27.04 -13.20
C PRO A 143 12.36 -27.18 -12.24
N LYS A 144 12.74 -28.42 -11.92
CA LYS A 144 13.93 -28.69 -11.09
C LYS A 144 15.17 -28.09 -11.75
N GLY A 145 15.95 -27.33 -10.97
CA GLY A 145 17.16 -26.66 -11.45
C GLY A 145 16.92 -25.34 -12.18
N PHE A 146 15.69 -24.83 -12.19
CA PHE A 146 15.39 -23.51 -12.74
C PHE A 146 16.20 -22.42 -12.01
N PRO A 147 16.86 -21.49 -12.73
CA PRO A 147 17.72 -20.46 -12.14
C PRO A 147 16.90 -19.28 -11.57
N LEU A 148 16.06 -19.53 -10.56
CA LEU A 148 15.08 -18.58 -10.02
C LEU A 148 15.71 -17.23 -9.67
N ASP A 149 16.74 -17.22 -8.83
CA ASP A 149 17.31 -16.00 -8.26
C ASP A 149 18.00 -15.09 -9.30
N SER A 150 18.57 -15.69 -10.36
CA SER A 150 19.25 -14.96 -11.43
C SER A 150 18.34 -14.62 -12.60
N TYR A 151 17.23 -15.32 -12.79
CA TYR A 151 16.34 -15.16 -13.94
C TYR A 151 15.04 -14.41 -13.64
N ILE A 152 14.58 -14.43 -12.38
CA ILE A 152 13.36 -13.71 -11.96
C ILE A 152 13.76 -12.58 -11.03
N GLY A 153 13.66 -11.34 -11.51
CA GLY A 153 13.79 -10.17 -10.65
C GLY A 153 12.50 -9.91 -9.92
N LEU A 154 12.50 -10.11 -8.60
CA LEU A 154 11.35 -9.81 -7.75
C LEU A 154 11.53 -8.42 -7.16
N VAL A 155 10.87 -7.45 -7.79
CA VAL A 155 11.02 -6.02 -7.49
C VAL A 155 9.91 -5.59 -6.54
N GLU A 156 10.20 -5.46 -5.25
CA GLU A 156 9.21 -4.97 -4.29
C GLU A 156 8.83 -3.51 -4.56
N ALA A 157 7.57 -3.15 -4.32
CA ALA A 157 7.07 -1.79 -4.56
C ALA A 157 6.38 -1.19 -3.33
N SER A 158 6.57 0.11 -3.11
CA SER A 158 5.87 0.89 -2.08
C SER A 158 4.83 1.77 -2.75
N ILE A 159 3.58 1.31 -2.75
CA ILE A 159 2.46 2.01 -3.38
C ILE A 159 1.83 2.99 -2.40
N GLY A 160 1.90 4.27 -2.72
CA GLY A 160 1.29 5.36 -1.96
C GLY A 160 0.02 5.95 -2.56
N LYS A 161 -0.52 5.41 -3.66
CA LYS A 161 -1.68 5.99 -4.36
C LYS A 161 -3.01 5.67 -3.66
N MET A 162 -3.79 6.72 -3.37
CA MET A 162 -5.15 6.66 -2.86
C MET A 162 -6.13 6.55 -4.04
N VAL A 163 -6.93 5.49 -4.01
CA VAL A 163 -7.93 5.21 -5.04
C VAL A 163 -9.29 5.06 -4.34
N PRO A 164 -10.24 5.97 -4.60
CA PRO A 164 -11.56 5.90 -4.01
C PRO A 164 -12.35 4.67 -4.49
N ILE A 165 -13.49 4.41 -3.87
CA ILE A 165 -14.43 3.40 -4.36
C ILE A 165 -14.91 3.82 -5.76
N GLN A 166 -14.75 2.91 -6.73
CA GLN A 166 -15.13 3.15 -8.11
C GLN A 166 -16.61 2.89 -8.33
N LYS A 167 -17.21 3.57 -9.31
CA LYS A 167 -18.58 3.29 -9.76
C LYS A 167 -18.55 2.15 -10.76
N ALA A 168 -19.25 1.06 -10.46
CA ALA A 168 -19.30 -0.12 -11.35
C ALA A 168 -19.91 0.19 -12.74
N SER A 169 -20.76 1.22 -12.86
CA SER A 169 -21.40 1.62 -14.11
C SER A 169 -20.45 2.24 -15.14
N THR A 170 -19.21 2.58 -14.77
CA THR A 170 -18.22 3.21 -15.66
C THR A 170 -16.88 2.49 -15.60
N PRO A 171 -16.77 1.23 -16.06
CA PRO A 171 -15.58 0.39 -15.86
C PRO A 171 -14.30 0.92 -16.52
N LEU A 172 -14.45 1.72 -17.59
CA LEU A 172 -13.35 2.40 -18.30
C LEU A 172 -13.07 3.83 -17.79
N LEU A 173 -13.71 4.25 -16.70
CA LEU A 173 -13.39 5.50 -16.02
C LEU A 173 -13.01 5.18 -14.57
N LEU A 174 -11.73 5.35 -14.26
CA LEU A 174 -11.23 5.24 -12.90
C LEU A 174 -11.03 6.63 -12.32
N ARG A 175 -11.40 6.83 -11.06
CA ARG A 175 -11.04 8.03 -10.29
C ARG A 175 -9.89 7.67 -9.37
N SER A 176 -8.89 8.52 -9.26
CA SER A 176 -7.77 8.33 -8.33
C SER A 176 -7.13 9.67 -8.02
N GLU A 177 -6.25 9.76 -7.02
CA GLU A 177 -5.49 10.99 -6.84
C GLU A 177 -4.39 11.16 -7.91
N PRO A 178 -3.81 12.37 -8.09
CA PRO A 178 -2.75 12.61 -9.07
C PRO A 178 -1.40 11.96 -8.76
N TYR A 179 -1.17 11.48 -7.53
CA TYR A 179 0.11 10.90 -7.11
C TYR A 179 0.47 9.65 -7.95
N ASN A 180 1.62 9.67 -8.62
CA ASN A 180 2.07 8.60 -9.52
C ASN A 180 3.52 8.13 -9.24
N GLU A 181 4.15 8.48 -8.12
CA GLU A 181 5.51 8.00 -7.84
C GLU A 181 5.49 6.50 -7.47
N LEU A 182 6.03 5.66 -8.37
CA LEU A 182 6.20 4.22 -8.17
C LEU A 182 7.58 3.92 -7.61
N ILE A 183 7.65 3.82 -6.28
CA ILE A 183 8.88 3.49 -5.57
C ILE A 183 9.10 1.99 -5.62
N VAL A 184 10.29 1.58 -6.08
CA VAL A 184 10.65 0.17 -6.29
C VAL A 184 12.01 -0.17 -5.71
N ASP A 185 12.20 -1.40 -5.27
CA ASP A 185 13.49 -1.88 -4.80
C ASP A 185 14.50 -1.98 -5.95
N LYS A 186 15.55 -1.15 -5.90
CA LYS A 186 16.63 -1.18 -6.89
C LYS A 186 17.31 -2.55 -6.95
N LYS A 187 17.42 -3.26 -5.84
CA LYS A 187 18.11 -4.57 -5.75
C LYS A 187 17.29 -5.73 -6.31
N GLY A 188 15.98 -5.54 -6.48
CA GLY A 188 15.07 -6.54 -7.03
C GLY A 188 15.26 -6.79 -8.54
N PHE A 189 15.84 -5.82 -9.26
CA PHE A 189 16.03 -5.93 -10.71
C PHE A 189 17.16 -6.89 -11.09
N ARG A 190 16.99 -7.59 -12.22
CA ARG A 190 17.98 -8.43 -12.89
C ARG A 190 18.37 -7.88 -14.26
N ASN A 191 17.51 -7.06 -14.87
CA ASN A 191 17.87 -6.28 -16.06
C ASN A 191 18.26 -4.85 -15.72
N ALA A 192 18.67 -4.11 -16.75
CA ALA A 192 18.80 -2.66 -16.65
C ALA A 192 17.44 -2.05 -16.28
N ILE A 193 17.45 -1.17 -15.28
CA ILE A 193 16.25 -0.48 -14.83
C ILE A 193 15.74 0.42 -15.97
N PRO A 194 14.45 0.32 -16.33
CA PRO A 194 13.92 1.08 -17.45
C PRO A 194 13.83 2.58 -17.14
N ASP A 195 14.05 3.41 -18.15
CA ASP A 195 13.88 4.87 -18.08
C ASP A 195 12.40 5.24 -18.13
N VAL A 196 11.74 5.14 -16.98
CA VAL A 196 10.32 5.48 -16.78
C VAL A 196 10.28 6.63 -15.77
N LYS A 197 9.72 7.77 -16.19
CA LYS A 197 9.76 9.03 -15.40
C LYS A 197 9.21 8.87 -13.99
N ASP A 198 8.14 8.08 -13.86
CA ASP A 198 7.40 7.89 -12.62
C ASP A 198 7.91 6.68 -11.81
N LEU A 199 8.95 5.99 -12.28
CA LEU A 199 9.60 4.88 -11.59
C LEU A 199 10.77 5.40 -10.76
N HIS A 200 10.75 5.13 -9.46
CA HIS A 200 11.75 5.60 -8.52
C HIS A 200 12.44 4.43 -7.83
N PRO A 201 13.53 3.89 -8.40
CA PRO A 201 14.32 2.85 -7.76
C PRO A 201 15.06 3.39 -6.55
N VAL A 202 14.92 2.72 -5.42
CA VAL A 202 15.47 3.16 -4.14
C VAL A 202 16.27 2.07 -3.46
N GLU A 203 17.15 2.48 -2.54
CA GLU A 203 17.92 1.58 -1.71
C GLU A 203 18.29 2.27 -0.38
N PRO A 204 18.09 1.62 0.79
CA PRO A 204 17.39 0.36 0.98
C PRO A 204 15.86 0.53 0.86
N MET A 205 15.17 -0.48 0.29
CA MET A 205 13.71 -0.46 0.14
C MET A 205 12.96 -0.34 1.47
N GLN A 206 13.49 -0.98 2.52
CA GLN A 206 12.90 -0.96 3.87
C GLN A 206 12.63 0.46 4.38
N ALA A 207 13.55 1.40 4.15
CA ALA A 207 13.39 2.79 4.59
C ALA A 207 12.12 3.43 3.98
N TYR A 208 11.80 3.11 2.72
CA TYR A 208 10.62 3.64 2.03
C TYR A 208 9.33 2.89 2.37
N MET A 209 9.42 1.62 2.74
CA MET A 209 8.32 0.89 3.36
C MET A 209 7.97 1.49 4.72
N ASP A 210 8.97 1.76 5.55
CA ASP A 210 8.81 2.40 6.86
C ASP A 210 8.30 3.84 6.73
N ARG A 211 8.80 4.61 5.76
CA ARG A 211 8.25 5.94 5.45
C ARG A 211 6.75 5.86 5.14
N LYS A 212 6.33 4.90 4.31
CA LYS A 212 4.91 4.70 4.02
C LYS A 212 4.13 4.27 5.27
N LEU A 213 4.65 3.33 6.05
CA LEU A 213 3.97 2.79 7.22
C LEU A 213 3.84 3.83 8.34
N PHE A 214 4.93 4.50 8.67
CA PHE A 214 5.04 5.38 9.84
C PHE A 214 4.75 6.85 9.54
N ILE A 215 4.66 7.27 8.26
CA ILE A 215 4.19 8.62 7.90
C ILE A 215 2.82 8.56 7.23
N HIS A 216 2.70 7.92 6.07
CA HIS A 216 1.44 7.91 5.32
C HIS A 216 0.35 7.15 6.09
N ASN A 217 0.54 5.86 6.37
CA ASN A 217 -0.48 5.06 7.03
C ASN A 217 -0.80 5.59 8.43
N LEU A 218 0.21 5.98 9.22
CA LEU A 218 0.04 6.63 10.52
C LEU A 218 -0.74 7.94 10.41
N GLY A 219 -0.36 8.85 9.51
CA GLY A 219 -1.01 10.14 9.33
C GLY A 219 -2.48 10.00 8.92
N HIS A 220 -2.79 9.02 8.07
CA HIS A 220 -4.15 8.74 7.65
C HIS A 220 -4.99 8.18 8.82
N ALA A 221 -4.42 7.27 9.60
CA ALA A 221 -5.06 6.73 10.81
C ALA A 221 -5.25 7.82 11.88
N ALA A 222 -4.25 8.66 12.11
CA ALA A 222 -4.31 9.81 13.02
C ALA A 222 -5.42 10.79 12.61
N SER A 223 -5.58 11.05 11.32
CA SER A 223 -6.67 11.89 10.79
C SER A 223 -8.04 11.31 11.13
N ALA A 224 -8.23 10.00 11.01
CA ALA A 224 -9.49 9.35 11.37
C ALA A 224 -9.73 9.33 12.89
N TYR A 225 -8.75 8.92 13.69
CA TYR A 225 -8.94 8.75 15.14
C TYR A 225 -9.06 10.07 15.89
N LEU A 226 -8.15 11.02 15.64
CA LEU A 226 -8.22 12.35 16.26
C LEU A 226 -9.40 13.15 15.70
N GLY A 227 -9.69 12.97 14.41
CA GLY A 227 -10.84 13.60 13.77
C GLY A 227 -12.17 13.12 14.35
N TYR A 228 -12.35 11.81 14.51
CA TYR A 228 -13.53 11.22 15.14
C TYR A 228 -13.70 11.67 16.60
N LEU A 229 -12.61 11.69 17.36
CA LEU A 229 -12.62 12.15 18.75
C LEU A 229 -13.11 13.60 18.88
N ALA A 230 -12.71 14.47 17.96
CA ALA A 230 -13.12 15.88 17.96
C ALA A 230 -14.49 16.12 17.31
N HIS A 231 -14.84 15.34 16.29
CA HIS A 231 -15.99 15.54 15.41
C HIS A 231 -16.65 14.20 15.06
N PRO A 232 -17.34 13.55 16.01
CA PRO A 232 -17.91 12.20 15.82
C PRO A 232 -18.99 12.15 14.71
N ASP A 233 -19.62 13.29 14.42
CA ASP A 233 -20.68 13.42 13.41
C ASP A 233 -20.16 13.67 11.99
N GLN A 234 -18.85 13.90 11.80
CA GLN A 234 -18.27 14.19 10.48
C GLN A 234 -17.85 12.90 9.77
N PRO A 235 -18.49 12.53 8.64
CA PRO A 235 -18.25 11.24 8.01
C PRO A 235 -16.94 11.16 7.22
N LEU A 236 -16.37 12.28 6.74
CA LEU A 236 -15.20 12.30 5.85
C LEU A 236 -13.93 12.77 6.56
N VAL A 237 -12.81 12.12 6.22
CA VAL A 237 -11.46 12.55 6.65
C VAL A 237 -11.19 14.00 6.23
N ALA A 238 -11.59 14.37 5.02
CA ALA A 238 -11.45 15.74 4.54
C ALA A 238 -12.24 16.77 5.37
N GLN A 239 -13.37 16.39 5.98
CA GLN A 239 -14.16 17.30 6.84
C GLN A 239 -13.48 17.49 8.20
N VAL A 240 -13.02 16.42 8.84
CA VAL A 240 -12.37 16.53 10.15
C VAL A 240 -11.04 17.28 10.08
N LEU A 241 -10.34 17.23 8.92
CA LEU A 241 -9.11 17.97 8.68
C LEU A 241 -9.32 19.46 8.37
N GLU A 242 -10.57 19.93 8.22
CA GLU A 242 -10.85 21.38 8.13
C GLU A 242 -10.75 22.08 9.48
N ASP A 243 -10.86 21.34 10.59
CA ASP A 243 -10.55 21.88 11.92
C ASP A 243 -9.03 22.10 12.05
N PRO A 244 -8.55 23.36 12.20
CA PRO A 244 -7.13 23.64 12.33
C PRO A 244 -6.49 22.95 13.54
N LYS A 245 -7.24 22.65 14.60
CA LYS A 245 -6.73 21.93 15.79
C LYS A 245 -6.45 20.47 15.45
N VAL A 246 -7.38 19.79 14.77
CA VAL A 246 -7.20 18.41 14.30
C VAL A 246 -6.05 18.35 13.31
N PHE A 247 -6.04 19.21 12.29
CA PHE A 247 -4.97 19.29 11.31
C PHE A 247 -3.60 19.46 11.96
N THR A 248 -3.48 20.42 12.90
CA THR A 248 -2.23 20.67 13.62
C THR A 248 -1.80 19.48 14.47
N HIS A 249 -2.74 18.79 15.11
CA HIS A 249 -2.43 17.61 15.92
C HIS A 249 -1.89 16.48 15.03
N VAL A 250 -2.59 16.14 13.95
CA VAL A 250 -2.16 15.13 12.97
C VAL A 250 -0.77 15.46 12.43
N ARG A 251 -0.55 16.70 11.98
CA ARG A 251 0.75 17.13 11.46
C ARG A 251 1.85 16.96 12.51
N LYS A 252 1.63 17.37 13.75
CA LYS A 252 2.61 17.21 14.84
C LYS A 252 2.90 15.74 15.15
N THR A 253 1.91 14.85 15.07
CA THR A 253 2.12 13.40 15.20
C THR A 253 2.99 12.87 14.05
N MET A 254 2.72 13.26 12.80
CA MET A 254 3.55 12.86 11.65
C MET A 254 4.98 13.39 11.75
N ILE A 255 5.18 14.62 12.25
CA ILE A 255 6.51 15.19 12.51
C ILE A 255 7.24 14.41 13.60
N GLN A 256 6.58 14.03 14.70
CA GLN A 256 7.22 13.19 15.73
C GLN A 256 7.67 11.84 15.18
N SER A 257 6.85 11.19 14.34
CA SER A 257 7.22 9.95 13.65
C SER A 257 8.38 10.16 12.67
N MET A 258 8.41 11.30 11.96
CA MET A 258 9.51 11.67 11.08
C MET A 258 10.85 11.79 11.81
N GLU A 259 10.88 12.32 13.03
CA GLU A 259 12.11 12.38 13.82
C GLU A 259 12.69 10.98 14.06
N VAL A 260 11.83 10.02 14.38
CA VAL A 260 12.22 8.62 14.57
C VAL A 260 12.76 8.05 13.25
N LEU A 261 12.10 8.29 12.12
CA LEU A 261 12.60 7.84 10.80
C LEU A 261 13.94 8.45 10.41
N LEU A 262 14.18 9.73 10.72
CA LEU A 262 15.47 10.39 10.46
C LEU A 262 16.59 9.75 11.29
N HIS A 263 16.28 9.31 12.52
CA HIS A 263 17.23 8.57 13.34
C HIS A 263 17.51 7.16 12.80
N LEU A 264 16.47 6.45 12.35
CA LEU A 264 16.61 5.10 11.80
C LEU A 264 17.33 5.10 10.44
N TYR A 265 17.14 6.13 9.63
CA TYR A 265 17.61 6.20 8.24
C TYR A 265 18.31 7.54 7.90
N PRO A 266 19.37 7.92 8.63
CA PRO A 266 19.97 9.26 8.55
C PRO A 266 20.60 9.59 7.20
N ASN A 267 20.98 8.56 6.42
CA ASN A 267 21.59 8.71 5.10
C ASN A 267 20.60 8.54 3.94
N VAL A 268 19.34 8.16 4.23
CA VAL A 268 18.32 7.91 3.20
C VAL A 268 17.39 9.11 3.05
N PHE A 269 17.03 9.73 4.17
CA PHE A 269 16.07 10.84 4.19
C PHE A 269 16.69 12.14 4.68
N THR A 270 16.18 13.23 4.15
CA THR A 270 16.41 14.57 4.70
C THR A 270 15.14 15.06 5.37
N ARG A 271 15.30 15.85 6.44
CA ARG A 271 14.17 16.52 7.11
C ARG A 271 13.28 17.25 6.13
N GLN A 272 13.87 18.06 5.27
CA GLN A 272 13.12 18.87 4.31
C GLN A 272 12.30 18.02 3.33
N ALA A 273 12.83 16.88 2.88
CA ALA A 273 12.09 15.98 2.00
C ALA A 273 10.90 15.32 2.72
N LEU A 274 11.09 14.89 3.98
CA LEU A 274 10.02 14.28 4.76
C LEU A 274 8.96 15.30 5.19
N GLU A 275 9.32 16.53 5.53
CA GLU A 275 8.38 17.62 5.81
C GLU A 275 7.50 17.93 4.59
N ARG A 276 8.11 18.05 3.40
CA ARG A 276 7.35 18.20 2.15
C ARG A 276 6.42 17.03 1.90
N HIS A 277 6.86 15.80 2.17
CA HIS A 277 6.04 14.61 2.02
C HIS A 277 4.85 14.60 2.99
N ILE A 278 5.04 15.02 4.24
CA ILE A 278 3.97 15.17 5.23
C ILE A 278 2.95 16.21 4.76
N ASP A 279 3.42 17.37 4.32
CA ASP A 279 2.54 18.45 3.86
C ASP A 279 1.75 18.05 2.61
N ASP A 280 2.37 17.35 1.65
CA ASP A 280 1.68 16.72 0.50
C ASP A 280 0.60 15.73 0.95
N LEU A 281 0.92 14.82 1.86
CA LEU A 281 -0.02 13.83 2.38
C LEU A 281 -1.23 14.49 3.07
N LEU A 282 -1.01 15.53 3.87
CA LEU A 282 -2.09 16.25 4.53
C LEU A 282 -3.03 16.93 3.52
N LEU A 283 -2.49 17.49 2.43
CA LEU A 283 -3.30 18.02 1.34
C LEU A 283 -4.13 16.93 0.66
N ARG A 284 -3.55 15.74 0.47
CA ARG A 284 -4.20 14.58 -0.13
C ARG A 284 -5.27 13.98 0.76
N PHE A 285 -5.04 13.84 2.07
CA PHE A 285 -6.06 13.44 3.04
C PHE A 285 -7.24 14.43 3.08
N GLY A 286 -6.95 15.72 2.89
CA GLY A 286 -7.95 16.79 2.77
C GLY A 286 -8.73 16.81 1.45
N ASN A 287 -8.49 15.88 0.53
CA ASN A 287 -9.15 15.85 -0.77
C ASN A 287 -10.56 15.26 -0.70
N ARG A 288 -11.56 16.16 -0.62
CA ARG A 288 -12.99 15.80 -0.61
C ARG A 288 -13.42 14.92 -1.80
N ALA A 289 -12.75 15.03 -2.95
CA ALA A 289 -13.10 14.25 -4.14
C ALA A 289 -12.76 12.75 -4.01
N LEU A 290 -11.88 12.36 -3.08
CA LEU A 290 -11.61 10.96 -2.75
C LEU A 290 -12.73 10.33 -1.92
N GLY A 291 -13.52 11.13 -1.20
CA GLY A 291 -14.64 10.61 -0.40
C GLY A 291 -14.21 9.62 0.69
N ASP A 292 -12.99 9.77 1.21
CA ASP A 292 -12.46 8.90 2.26
C ASP A 292 -13.21 9.12 3.56
N THR A 293 -13.94 8.09 4.01
CA THR A 293 -14.71 8.16 5.24
C THR A 293 -13.83 7.88 6.45
N VAL A 294 -14.12 8.57 7.55
CA VAL A 294 -13.51 8.33 8.87
C VAL A 294 -13.64 6.86 9.25
N PHE A 295 -14.81 6.26 9.03
CA PHE A 295 -15.04 4.83 9.23
C PHE A 295 -14.10 3.92 8.43
N ARG A 296 -14.03 4.11 7.10
CA ARG A 296 -13.21 3.26 6.22
C ARG A 296 -11.73 3.36 6.58
N VAL A 297 -11.29 4.55 6.96
CA VAL A 297 -9.91 4.87 7.30
C VAL A 297 -9.56 4.45 8.73
N GLY A 298 -10.51 4.41 9.66
CA GLY A 298 -10.28 4.06 11.07
C GLY A 298 -10.52 2.58 11.43
N ARG A 299 -11.41 1.87 10.72
CA ARG A 299 -11.75 0.45 11.00
C ARG A 299 -10.56 -0.52 10.91
N ASP A 300 -10.73 -1.78 11.31
CA ASP A 300 -9.67 -2.80 11.34
C ASP A 300 -8.60 -2.48 12.40
N LEU A 301 -9.09 -2.24 13.62
CA LEU A 301 -8.35 -1.77 14.79
C LEU A 301 -7.28 -2.77 15.23
N ARG A 302 -7.63 -4.07 15.33
CA ARG A 302 -6.68 -5.12 15.76
C ARG A 302 -5.42 -5.12 14.91
N ARG A 303 -5.53 -4.96 13.59
CA ARG A 303 -4.37 -4.89 12.70
C ARG A 303 -3.60 -3.57 12.88
N LYS A 304 -4.30 -2.43 12.92
CA LYS A 304 -3.67 -1.10 12.95
C LYS A 304 -2.98 -0.75 14.27
N LEU A 305 -3.39 -1.37 15.37
CA LEU A 305 -2.80 -1.20 16.69
C LEU A 305 -1.70 -2.22 16.99
N ARG A 306 -1.53 -3.24 16.16
CA ARG A 306 -0.54 -4.29 16.36
C ARG A 306 0.90 -3.74 16.44
N PHE A 307 1.75 -4.45 17.19
CA PHE A 307 3.14 -4.10 17.48
C PHE A 307 4.00 -3.81 16.23
N ASP A 308 3.67 -4.39 15.08
CA ASP A 308 4.41 -4.22 13.83
C ASP A 308 3.67 -3.38 12.77
N ASP A 309 2.58 -2.68 13.17
CA ASP A 309 1.85 -1.77 12.28
C ASP A 309 2.10 -0.29 12.67
N ARG A 310 1.43 0.61 11.96
CA ARG A 310 1.73 2.05 11.83
C ARG A 310 1.83 2.87 13.12
N ILE A 311 1.20 2.43 14.22
CA ILE A 311 1.16 3.19 15.47
C ILE A 311 2.10 2.59 16.50
N MET A 312 1.85 1.35 16.93
CA MET A 312 2.70 0.73 17.95
C MET A 312 4.11 0.44 17.44
N GLY A 313 4.28 0.11 16.16
CA GLY A 313 5.61 -0.15 15.59
C GLY A 313 6.56 1.05 15.72
N ILE A 314 6.09 2.26 15.40
CA ILE A 314 6.91 3.45 15.56
C ILE A 314 7.08 3.86 17.03
N ILE A 315 6.10 3.59 17.91
CA ILE A 315 6.25 3.77 19.36
C ILE A 315 7.37 2.87 19.89
N ILE A 316 7.41 1.59 19.48
CA ILE A 316 8.46 0.63 19.85
C ILE A 316 9.82 1.13 19.39
N HIS A 317 9.95 1.55 18.14
CA HIS A 317 11.21 2.09 17.64
C HIS A 317 11.65 3.32 18.42
N ALA A 318 10.75 4.28 18.65
CA ALA A 318 11.02 5.49 19.43
C ALA A 318 11.47 5.16 20.86
N GLN A 319 10.79 4.22 21.52
CA GLN A 319 11.11 3.78 22.87
C GLN A 319 12.51 3.13 22.94
N GLN A 320 12.84 2.27 21.99
CA GLN A 320 14.13 1.57 21.94
C GLN A 320 15.32 2.52 21.76
N ILE A 321 15.13 3.61 21.03
CA ILE A 321 16.16 4.64 20.79
C ILE A 321 16.06 5.85 21.75
N GLY A 322 15.18 5.79 22.75
CA GLY A 322 15.03 6.84 23.78
C GLY A 322 14.44 8.17 23.28
N MET A 323 13.61 8.13 22.22
CA MET A 323 12.93 9.30 21.66
C MET A 323 11.47 9.40 22.14
N ALA A 324 10.96 10.63 22.23
CA ALA A 324 9.59 10.89 22.64
C ALA A 324 8.57 10.43 21.58
N TRP A 325 7.45 9.88 22.04
CA TRP A 325 6.36 9.37 21.20
C TRP A 325 4.96 9.76 21.71
N ASP A 326 4.86 10.72 22.62
CA ASP A 326 3.62 11.16 23.28
C ASP A 326 2.45 11.47 22.31
N ARG A 327 2.73 12.14 21.19
CA ARG A 327 1.71 12.50 20.19
C ARG A 327 1.23 11.30 19.39
N ILE A 328 2.09 10.32 19.18
CA ILE A 328 1.73 9.05 18.57
C ILE A 328 0.90 8.22 19.58
N GLY A 329 1.27 8.28 20.86
CA GLY A 329 0.51 7.71 21.97
C GLY A 329 -0.93 8.23 22.05
N HIS A 330 -1.14 9.55 21.93
CA HIS A 330 -2.51 10.10 21.87
C HIS A 330 -3.35 9.50 20.74
N VAL A 331 -2.74 9.25 19.57
CA VAL A 331 -3.45 8.60 18.45
C VAL A 331 -3.81 7.16 18.79
N TYR A 332 -2.91 6.42 19.45
CA TYR A 332 -3.17 5.06 19.91
C TYR A 332 -4.36 5.02 20.89
N LEU A 333 -4.39 5.94 21.86
CA LEU A 333 -5.49 6.06 22.82
C LEU A 333 -6.82 6.44 22.15
N ALA A 334 -6.79 7.40 21.21
CA ALA A 334 -7.97 7.78 20.44
C ALA A 334 -8.52 6.60 19.62
N ALA A 335 -7.66 5.74 19.08
CA ALA A 335 -8.05 4.53 18.36
C ALA A 335 -8.75 3.50 19.26
N LEU A 336 -8.35 3.38 20.53
CA LEU A 336 -9.01 2.47 21.49
C LEU A 336 -10.43 2.92 21.86
N SER A 337 -10.79 4.17 21.59
CA SER A 337 -12.15 4.70 21.76
C SER A 337 -12.91 4.86 20.44
N PHE A 338 -12.35 4.36 19.33
CA PHE A 338 -12.90 4.59 18.00
C PHE A 338 -14.11 3.69 17.71
N THR A 339 -15.29 4.30 17.60
CA THR A 339 -16.57 3.61 17.43
C THR A 339 -17.40 4.13 16.25
N ALA A 340 -16.74 4.75 15.27
CA ALA A 340 -17.40 5.25 14.06
C ALA A 340 -18.10 4.12 13.28
N GLY A 341 -19.27 4.42 12.72
CA GLY A 341 -20.03 3.50 11.88
C GLY A 341 -19.93 3.81 10.38
N ASP A 342 -20.35 2.87 9.54
CA ASP A 342 -20.54 3.08 8.11
C ASP A 342 -21.68 4.06 7.79
N THR A 343 -22.12 4.12 6.54
CA THR A 343 -23.22 5.01 6.12
C THR A 343 -24.55 4.70 6.80
N ASP A 344 -24.73 3.49 7.32
CA ASP A 344 -25.91 3.08 8.11
C ASP A 344 -25.68 3.26 9.63
N GLY A 345 -24.52 3.81 10.04
CA GLY A 345 -24.11 3.91 11.43
C GLY A 345 -23.61 2.59 12.04
N LYS A 346 -23.37 1.55 11.24
CA LYS A 346 -22.93 0.23 11.73
C LYS A 346 -21.41 0.18 11.83
N GLN A 347 -20.90 -0.14 13.02
CA GLN A 347 -19.47 -0.42 13.21
C GLN A 347 -19.08 -1.76 12.60
N LEU A 348 -17.80 -1.93 12.27
CA LEU A 348 -17.27 -3.21 11.83
C LEU A 348 -17.36 -4.23 12.99
N LEU A 349 -18.03 -5.37 12.78
CA LEU A 349 -18.24 -6.38 13.82
C LEU A 349 -16.93 -6.87 14.45
N ALA A 350 -15.86 -6.99 13.66
CA ALA A 350 -14.55 -7.39 14.15
C ALA A 350 -13.94 -6.35 15.11
N ASP A 351 -14.17 -5.05 14.86
CA ASP A 351 -13.70 -3.98 15.74
C ASP A 351 -14.52 -3.92 17.03
N GLN A 352 -15.84 -4.11 16.95
CA GLN A 352 -16.71 -4.20 18.13
C GLN A 352 -16.28 -5.36 19.06
N ALA A 353 -16.04 -6.54 18.47
CA ALA A 353 -15.57 -7.70 19.22
C ALA A 353 -14.21 -7.43 19.87
N PHE A 354 -13.27 -6.85 19.10
CA PHE A 354 -11.96 -6.48 19.61
C PHE A 354 -12.03 -5.47 20.75
N LEU A 355 -12.82 -4.39 20.65
CA LEU A 355 -12.97 -3.43 21.74
C LEU A 355 -13.59 -4.06 22.99
N LYS A 356 -14.56 -4.97 22.83
CA LYS A 356 -15.17 -5.71 23.94
C LYS A 356 -14.18 -6.61 24.69
N GLU A 357 -13.20 -7.18 23.99
CA GLU A 357 -12.11 -7.94 24.62
C GLU A 357 -11.25 -7.06 25.56
N LEU A 358 -11.18 -5.76 25.28
CA LEU A 358 -10.38 -4.79 26.02
C LEU A 358 -11.10 -4.17 27.23
N GLU A 359 -12.44 -4.12 27.24
CA GLU A 359 -13.27 -3.38 28.21
C GLU A 359 -12.96 -3.68 29.69
N ASN A 360 -12.54 -4.92 30.01
CA ASN A 360 -12.32 -5.35 31.39
C ASN A 360 -10.83 -5.37 31.79
N LEU A 361 -9.93 -4.97 30.89
CA LEU A 361 -8.49 -4.96 31.14
C LEU A 361 -8.08 -3.65 31.80
N GLN A 362 -7.13 -3.72 32.73
CA GLN A 362 -6.46 -2.52 33.23
C GLN A 362 -5.60 -1.93 32.11
N ARG A 363 -5.34 -0.61 32.16
CA ARG A 363 -4.69 0.10 31.05
C ARG A 363 -3.38 -0.54 30.60
N PRO A 364 -2.45 -0.96 31.48
CA PRO A 364 -1.22 -1.62 31.04
C PRO A 364 -1.47 -2.90 30.22
N ASP A 365 -2.37 -3.76 30.71
CA ASP A 365 -2.74 -5.02 30.06
C ASP A 365 -3.51 -4.77 28.77
N MET A 366 -4.39 -3.77 28.75
CA MET A 366 -5.13 -3.33 27.57
C MET A 366 -4.19 -2.90 26.45
N ILE A 367 -3.16 -2.10 26.75
CA ILE A 367 -2.18 -1.66 25.74
C ILE A 367 -1.42 -2.85 25.16
N CYS A 368 -0.90 -3.74 26.02
CA CYS A 368 -0.16 -4.93 25.59
C CYS A 368 -1.04 -5.89 24.77
N HIS A 369 -2.29 -6.10 25.19
CA HIS A 369 -3.24 -6.94 24.48
C HIS A 369 -3.62 -6.34 23.13
N ALA A 370 -3.96 -5.05 23.09
CA ALA A 370 -4.33 -4.35 21.85
C ALA A 370 -3.18 -4.32 20.83
N ALA A 371 -1.94 -4.26 21.32
CA ALA A 371 -0.74 -4.32 20.50
C ALA A 371 -0.43 -5.74 20.00
N GLY A 372 -1.16 -6.76 20.45
CA GLY A 372 -0.89 -8.16 20.10
C GLY A 372 0.49 -8.61 20.59
N TRP A 373 0.91 -8.18 21.78
CA TRP A 373 2.27 -8.44 22.27
C TRP A 373 2.58 -9.92 22.44
N ASN A 374 1.57 -10.76 22.66
CA ASN A 374 1.73 -12.21 22.76
C ASN A 374 2.20 -12.85 21.44
N ASP A 375 1.99 -12.18 20.30
CA ASP A 375 2.45 -12.63 18.98
C ASP A 375 3.83 -12.04 18.63
N ALA A 376 4.38 -11.16 19.48
CA ALA A 376 5.62 -10.44 19.21
C ALA A 376 6.83 -11.20 19.76
N ASP A 377 7.89 -11.29 18.97
CA ASP A 377 9.23 -11.66 19.46
C ASP A 377 9.92 -10.43 20.08
N LEU A 378 9.29 -9.85 21.12
CA LEU A 378 9.72 -8.63 21.80
C LEU A 378 9.75 -8.83 23.33
N PRO A 379 10.69 -8.19 24.06
CA PRO A 379 10.76 -8.32 25.51
C PRO A 379 9.48 -7.85 26.23
N GLU A 380 9.02 -8.61 27.22
CA GLU A 380 7.86 -8.23 28.05
C GLU A 380 8.07 -6.91 28.80
N ASP A 381 9.30 -6.67 29.29
CA ASP A 381 9.67 -5.44 29.99
C ASP A 381 9.53 -4.19 29.11
N LEU A 382 9.69 -4.35 27.78
CA LEU A 382 9.45 -3.27 26.83
C LEU A 382 7.96 -2.91 26.78
N CYS A 383 7.07 -3.92 26.75
CA CYS A 383 5.63 -3.66 26.81
C CYS A 383 5.26 -2.94 28.10
N ARG A 384 5.78 -3.41 29.24
CA ARG A 384 5.51 -2.81 30.55
C ARG A 384 5.95 -1.34 30.59
N THR A 385 7.13 -1.05 30.05
CA THR A 385 7.66 0.32 30.00
C THR A 385 6.77 1.24 29.14
N ILE A 386 6.39 0.78 27.94
CA ILE A 386 5.53 1.54 27.04
C ILE A 386 4.15 1.74 27.66
N SER A 387 3.56 0.67 28.21
CA SER A 387 2.21 0.69 28.76
C SER A 387 2.08 1.57 30.00
N GLN A 388 3.12 1.64 30.84
CA GLN A 388 3.21 2.61 31.94
C GLN A 388 3.36 4.05 31.45
N ALA A 389 4.13 4.28 30.39
CA ALA A 389 4.28 5.63 29.82
C ALA A 389 2.95 6.18 29.25
N PHE A 390 2.02 5.32 28.85
CA PHE A 390 0.67 5.73 28.46
C PHE A 390 -0.15 6.37 29.59
N ASP A 391 0.18 6.11 30.86
CA ASP A 391 -0.47 6.79 31.99
C ASP A 391 -0.09 8.29 32.07
N LEU A 392 1.05 8.66 31.48
CA LEU A 392 1.53 10.04 31.42
C LEU A 392 1.02 10.81 30.20
N ILE A 393 0.36 10.12 29.27
CA ILE A 393 -0.14 10.61 27.98
C ILE A 393 -1.68 10.81 28.03
N GLY A 394 -2.31 10.64 29.20
CA GLY A 394 -3.76 10.76 29.42
C GLY A 394 -4.25 12.18 29.65
#